data_AF-A0A2I4FAD8-F1
#
_entry.id   AF-A0A2I4FAD8-F1
#
_cell.length_a   1.000
_cell.length_b   1.000
_cell.length_c   1.000
_cell.angle_alpha   90.00
_cell.angle_beta   90.00
_cell.angle_gamma   90.00
#
_symmetry.space_group_name_H-M   'P 1'
#
loop_
_entity.id
_entity.type
_entity.pdbx_description
1 polymer ?
#
loop_
_entity_poly.entity_id
_entity_poly.type
_entity_poly.pdbx_seq_one_letter_code
_entity_poly.pdbx_strand_id
1 'polypeptide(L)'
;MLTGDIPPNQTIYIKNLNEKVKKEELKRSLYALFSQYGRIMDVVALKTPKLRGQAWVVFMEVTAASNAVRQMQNFPFYDKPMRIQYAKTKSDCVAKEDGSYDKKKKLEEKAERKQRAEEAQQSSRANGATAENGGSAAPFRQGKPSVKETVAPNNILFIENLPYEATSMMLEMLFQQYPGFREVRMIEAKPGIAFVEFEDDQQSSMAMQALQGFKITPQNPMTITFAKK
;
A
#
# COMPACT_ATOMS: atom_id res chain seq x y z
N MET A 1 29.45 -2.90 -5.69
CA MET A 1 29.22 -2.70 -4.25
C MET A 1 28.75 -4.02 -3.66
N LEU A 2 29.55 -4.57 -2.74
CA LEU A 2 29.38 -5.88 -2.13
C LEU A 2 28.05 -5.95 -1.38
N THR A 3 27.09 -6.72 -1.91
CA THR A 3 25.94 -7.18 -1.13
C THR A 3 26.50 -8.10 -0.06
N GLY A 4 26.48 -7.68 1.21
CA GLY A 4 26.84 -8.58 2.32
C GLY A 4 26.09 -9.90 2.17
N ASP A 5 26.80 -11.01 2.30
CA ASP A 5 26.26 -12.35 2.06
C ASP A 5 25.00 -12.56 2.90
N ILE A 6 23.85 -12.59 2.23
CA ILE A 6 22.57 -12.91 2.86
C ILE A 6 22.63 -14.41 3.17
N PRO A 7 22.44 -14.82 4.44
CA PRO A 7 22.51 -16.23 4.79
C PRO A 7 21.42 -17.03 4.05
N PRO A 8 21.64 -18.34 3.82
CA PRO A 8 20.64 -19.20 3.22
C PRO A 8 19.30 -19.14 3.97
N ASN A 9 18.22 -19.09 3.20
CA ASN A 9 16.85 -18.92 3.70
C ASN A 9 15.90 -19.79 2.88
N GLN A 10 14.88 -20.37 3.50
CA GLN A 10 13.78 -21.09 2.83
C GLN A 10 13.07 -20.22 1.78
N THR A 11 13.09 -18.90 1.98
CA THR A 11 12.49 -17.95 1.06
C THR A 11 13.52 -17.38 0.10
N ILE A 12 13.24 -17.49 -1.19
CA ILE A 12 13.98 -16.78 -2.23
C ILE A 12 13.23 -15.50 -2.60
N TYR A 13 13.99 -14.43 -2.79
CA TYR A 13 13.53 -13.14 -3.32
C TYR A 13 13.90 -13.05 -4.80
N ILE A 14 12.91 -12.79 -5.63
CA ILE A 14 13.04 -12.68 -7.08
C ILE A 14 12.71 -11.25 -7.49
N LYS A 15 13.60 -10.62 -8.26
CA LYS A 15 13.41 -9.29 -8.83
C LYS A 15 13.62 -9.31 -10.34
N ASN A 16 13.32 -8.17 -10.97
CA ASN A 16 13.36 -7.99 -12.42
C ASN A 16 12.32 -8.82 -13.18
N LEU A 17 11.20 -9.18 -12.54
CA LEU A 17 10.09 -9.86 -13.20
C LEU A 17 9.36 -8.93 -14.17
N ASN A 18 8.61 -9.51 -15.11
CA ASN A 18 7.77 -8.74 -16.04
C ASN A 18 6.54 -8.18 -15.31
N GLU A 19 6.40 -6.86 -15.33
CA GLU A 19 5.35 -6.15 -14.61
C GLU A 19 3.98 -6.27 -15.28
N LYS A 20 3.96 -6.53 -16.60
CA LYS A 20 2.73 -6.63 -17.41
C LYS A 20 1.91 -7.89 -17.11
N VAL A 21 2.56 -8.97 -16.66
CA VAL A 21 1.92 -10.26 -16.35
C VAL A 21 0.93 -10.10 -15.20
N LYS A 22 -0.28 -10.67 -15.27
CA LYS A 22 -1.27 -10.55 -14.18
C LYS A 22 -0.77 -11.23 -12.89
N LYS A 23 -1.18 -10.72 -11.73
CA LYS A 23 -0.70 -11.21 -10.41
C LYS A 23 -0.89 -12.72 -10.23
N GLU A 24 -2.09 -13.24 -10.53
CA GLU A 24 -2.41 -14.66 -10.33
C GLU A 24 -1.68 -15.58 -11.32
N GLU A 25 -1.51 -15.12 -12.56
CA GLU A 25 -0.72 -15.82 -13.57
C GLU A 25 0.77 -15.86 -13.21
N LEU A 26 1.31 -14.74 -12.72
CA LEU A 26 2.67 -14.64 -12.22
C LEU A 26 2.90 -15.63 -11.07
N LYS A 27 1.99 -15.67 -10.08
CA LYS A 27 2.06 -16.62 -8.96
C LYS A 27 2.02 -18.07 -9.43
N ARG A 28 1.07 -18.42 -10.32
CA ARG A 28 0.94 -19.79 -10.86
C ARG A 28 2.19 -20.22 -11.64
N SER A 29 2.73 -19.34 -12.46
CA SER A 29 3.91 -19.63 -13.28
C SER A 29 5.17 -19.79 -12.44
N LEU A 30 5.36 -18.93 -11.43
CA LEU A 30 6.46 -19.07 -10.48
C LEU A 30 6.32 -20.38 -9.68
N TYR A 31 5.11 -20.71 -9.22
CA TYR A 31 4.87 -21.99 -8.53
C TYR A 31 5.24 -23.18 -9.42
N ALA A 32 4.74 -23.22 -10.66
CA ALA A 32 5.02 -24.30 -11.60
C ALA A 32 6.51 -24.43 -11.94
N LEU A 33 7.20 -23.30 -12.08
CA LEU A 33 8.63 -23.29 -12.41
C LEU A 33 9.50 -23.76 -11.25
N PHE A 34 9.19 -23.33 -10.02
CA PHE A 34 10.04 -23.61 -8.86
C PHE A 34 9.70 -24.92 -8.14
N SER A 35 8.53 -25.52 -8.38
CA SER A 35 8.12 -26.77 -7.74
C SER A 35 9.06 -27.94 -8.03
N GLN A 36 9.82 -27.88 -9.14
CA GLN A 36 10.83 -28.87 -9.49
C GLN A 36 11.98 -28.97 -8.47
N TYR A 37 12.25 -27.90 -7.71
CA TYR A 37 13.34 -27.87 -6.72
C TYR A 37 12.93 -28.38 -5.34
N GLY A 38 11.62 -28.40 -5.06
CA GLY A 38 11.09 -28.85 -3.78
C GLY A 38 9.69 -28.31 -3.51
N ARG A 39 9.08 -28.78 -2.42
CA ARG A 39 7.73 -28.36 -2.02
C ARG A 39 7.70 -26.87 -1.70
N ILE A 40 6.78 -26.15 -2.35
CA ILE A 40 6.53 -24.73 -2.11
C ILE A 40 5.43 -24.58 -1.06
N MET A 41 5.69 -23.79 -0.03
CA MET A 41 4.71 -23.42 1.00
C MET A 41 3.84 -22.25 0.56
N ASP A 42 4.43 -21.22 -0.04
CA ASP A 42 3.72 -20.03 -0.51
C ASP A 42 4.47 -19.30 -1.63
N VAL A 43 3.73 -18.55 -2.43
CA VAL A 43 4.25 -17.61 -3.42
C VAL A 43 3.61 -16.25 -3.20
N VAL A 44 4.42 -15.26 -2.85
CA VAL A 44 3.97 -13.90 -2.57
C VAL A 44 4.41 -12.97 -3.70
N ALA A 45 3.45 -12.32 -4.35
CA ALA A 45 3.71 -11.28 -5.34
C ALA A 45 2.69 -10.15 -5.20
N LEU A 46 3.16 -8.91 -5.31
CA LEU A 46 2.33 -7.71 -5.23
C LEU A 46 2.53 -6.86 -6.49
N LYS A 47 1.51 -6.09 -6.86
CA LYS A 47 1.52 -5.20 -8.03
C LYS A 47 1.55 -3.71 -7.66
N THR A 48 1.79 -3.40 -6.38
CA THR A 48 1.92 -2.01 -5.92
C THR A 48 3.17 -1.36 -6.53
N PRO A 49 3.23 -0.02 -6.70
CA PRO A 49 4.37 0.65 -7.33
C PRO A 49 5.73 0.29 -6.75
N LYS A 50 5.80 0.06 -5.43
CA LYS A 50 7.03 -0.32 -4.72
C LYS A 50 7.41 -1.80 -4.87
N LEU A 51 6.46 -2.68 -5.14
CA LEU A 51 6.65 -4.15 -5.09
C LEU A 51 6.40 -4.84 -6.44
N ARG A 52 5.95 -4.10 -7.47
CA ARG A 52 5.84 -4.64 -8.83
C ARG A 52 7.21 -5.11 -9.32
N GLY A 53 7.19 -6.17 -10.13
CA GLY A 53 8.42 -6.79 -10.64
C GLY A 53 9.19 -7.62 -9.60
N GLN A 54 8.60 -7.86 -8.42
CA GLN A 54 9.20 -8.62 -7.32
C GLN A 54 8.27 -9.73 -6.83
N ALA A 55 8.87 -10.83 -6.37
CA ALA A 55 8.15 -11.93 -5.76
C ALA A 55 9.02 -12.64 -4.71
N TRP A 56 8.35 -13.38 -3.84
CA TRP A 56 8.96 -14.30 -2.90
C TRP A 56 8.39 -15.70 -3.12
N VAL A 57 9.27 -16.68 -3.22
CA VAL A 57 8.89 -18.09 -3.28
C VAL A 57 9.43 -18.74 -2.02
N VAL A 58 8.54 -19.34 -1.23
CA VAL A 58 8.85 -19.95 0.05
C VAL A 58 8.87 -21.46 -0.11
N PHE A 59 10.04 -22.07 0.04
CA PHE A 59 10.20 -23.51 0.04
C PHE A 59 10.00 -24.07 1.45
N MET A 60 9.62 -25.35 1.52
CA MET A 60 9.65 -26.10 2.77
C MET A 60 11.09 -26.28 3.27
N GLU A 61 12.05 -26.50 2.36
CA GLU A 61 13.46 -26.79 2.70
C GLU A 61 14.42 -25.70 2.22
N VAL A 62 15.44 -25.37 3.02
CA VAL A 62 16.51 -24.42 2.64
C VAL A 62 17.34 -24.95 1.47
N THR A 63 17.53 -26.27 1.39
CA THR A 63 18.29 -26.92 0.31
C THR A 63 17.61 -26.72 -1.05
N ALA A 64 16.28 -26.85 -1.12
CA ALA A 64 15.48 -26.55 -2.30
C ALA A 64 15.64 -25.09 -2.75
N ALA A 65 15.55 -24.15 -1.81
CA ALA A 65 15.81 -22.73 -2.07
C ALA A 65 17.23 -22.50 -2.60
N SER A 66 18.23 -23.16 -2.03
CA SER A 66 19.64 -23.04 -2.43
C SER A 66 19.87 -23.55 -3.86
N ASN A 67 19.23 -24.66 -4.23
CA ASN A 67 19.28 -25.20 -5.59
C ASN A 67 18.63 -24.25 -6.59
N ALA A 68 17.46 -23.71 -6.24
CA ALA A 68 16.75 -22.73 -7.06
C ALA A 68 17.58 -21.45 -7.29
N VAL A 69 18.23 -20.90 -6.26
CA VAL A 69 19.10 -19.72 -6.38
C VAL A 69 20.25 -19.96 -7.36
N ARG A 70 20.88 -21.14 -7.31
CA ARG A 70 22.03 -21.48 -8.16
C ARG A 70 21.63 -21.72 -9.62
N GLN A 71 20.51 -22.42 -9.86
CA GLN A 71 20.14 -22.88 -11.20
C GLN A 71 19.29 -21.86 -11.97
N MET A 72 18.48 -21.05 -11.28
CA MET A 72 17.52 -20.14 -11.93
C MET A 72 18.01 -18.70 -12.01
N GLN A 73 19.28 -18.44 -11.70
CA GLN A 73 19.85 -17.11 -11.83
C GLN A 73 19.86 -16.67 -13.30
N ASN A 74 19.35 -15.48 -13.58
CA ASN A 74 19.20 -14.90 -14.92
C ASN A 74 18.32 -15.72 -15.89
N PHE A 75 17.56 -16.71 -15.39
CA PHE A 75 16.66 -17.49 -16.24
C PHE A 75 15.63 -16.56 -16.93
N PRO A 76 15.47 -16.65 -18.27
CA PRO A 76 14.47 -15.86 -18.99
C PRO A 76 13.05 -16.28 -18.59
N PHE A 77 12.25 -15.33 -18.10
CA PHE A 77 10.88 -15.58 -17.68
C PHE A 77 9.99 -14.40 -18.03
N TYR A 78 9.03 -14.65 -18.93
CA TYR A 78 8.23 -13.61 -19.58
C TYR A 78 9.12 -12.50 -20.17
N ASP A 79 10.08 -12.91 -20.99
CA ASP A 79 11.02 -12.05 -21.73
C ASP A 79 11.94 -11.17 -20.86
N LYS A 80 12.07 -11.49 -19.57
CA LYS A 80 13.03 -10.82 -18.68
C LYS A 80 13.89 -11.83 -17.92
N PRO A 81 15.21 -11.59 -17.80
CA PRO A 81 16.07 -12.43 -16.97
C PRO A 81 15.77 -12.16 -15.50
N MET A 82 15.24 -13.15 -14.78
CA MET A 82 14.93 -12.98 -13.36
C MET A 82 16.22 -12.95 -12.54
N ARG A 83 16.24 -12.16 -11.46
CA ARG A 83 17.37 -12.11 -10.52
C ARG A 83 16.94 -12.64 -9.17
N ILE A 84 17.66 -13.63 -8.66
CA ILE A 84 17.31 -14.36 -7.45
C ILE A 84 18.35 -14.11 -6.36
N GLN A 85 17.87 -13.90 -5.13
CA GLN A 85 18.66 -13.79 -3.90
C GLN A 85 17.92 -14.50 -2.77
N TYR A 86 18.59 -14.81 -1.66
CA TYR A 86 17.87 -15.18 -0.43
C TYR A 86 17.08 -13.99 0.12
N ALA A 87 15.94 -14.27 0.75
CA ALA A 87 15.21 -13.25 1.49
C ALA A 87 15.99 -12.84 2.75
N LYS A 88 15.95 -11.54 3.05
CA LYS A 88 16.63 -10.96 4.22
C LYS A 88 16.02 -11.39 5.56
N THR A 89 14.74 -11.73 5.56
CA THR A 89 13.97 -12.09 6.74
C THR A 89 13.25 -13.41 6.51
N LYS A 90 12.88 -14.07 7.60
CA LYS A 90 12.05 -15.26 7.56
C LYS A 90 10.62 -14.92 7.10
N SER A 91 10.04 -15.78 6.28
CA SER A 91 8.65 -15.61 5.84
C SER A 91 7.65 -16.00 6.91
N ASP A 92 6.50 -15.33 6.89
CA ASP A 92 5.43 -15.53 7.88
C ASP A 92 4.90 -16.96 7.92
N CYS A 93 4.72 -17.60 6.76
CA CYS A 93 4.25 -18.97 6.68
C CYS A 93 5.24 -19.94 7.33
N VAL A 94 6.55 -19.73 7.17
CA VAL A 94 7.59 -20.52 7.84
C VAL A 94 7.54 -20.31 9.35
N ALA A 95 7.46 -19.06 9.81
CA ALA A 95 7.41 -18.75 11.23
C ALA A 95 6.16 -19.31 11.93
N LYS A 96 5.04 -19.42 11.20
CA LYS A 96 3.81 -20.03 11.73
C LYS A 96 3.94 -21.55 11.86
N GLU A 97 4.58 -22.19 10.88
CA GLU A 97 4.76 -23.65 10.86
C GLU A 97 5.64 -24.13 12.01
N ASP A 98 6.73 -23.42 12.32
CA ASP A 98 7.67 -23.81 13.38
C ASP A 98 7.38 -23.18 14.75
N GLY A 99 6.25 -22.48 14.88
CA GLY A 99 5.82 -21.85 16.13
C GLY A 99 6.59 -20.60 16.55
N SER A 100 7.53 -20.10 15.73
CA SER A 100 8.28 -18.87 16.01
C SER A 100 7.53 -17.57 15.67
N TYR A 101 6.27 -17.65 15.24
CA TYR A 101 5.46 -16.49 14.84
C TYR A 101 4.99 -15.67 16.05
N ASP A 102 5.66 -14.54 16.29
CA ASP A 102 5.22 -13.55 17.27
C ASP A 102 4.31 -12.48 16.64
N LYS A 103 3.01 -12.60 16.90
CA LYS A 103 2.00 -11.64 16.42
C LYS A 103 2.17 -10.26 17.05
N LYS A 104 2.62 -10.16 18.31
CA LYS A 104 2.77 -8.90 19.05
C LYS A 104 3.95 -8.11 18.50
N LYS A 105 5.12 -8.74 18.40
CA LYS A 105 6.33 -8.15 17.80
C LYS A 105 6.09 -7.62 16.40
N LYS A 106 5.28 -8.32 15.60
CA LYS A 106 4.97 -7.90 14.23
C LYS A 106 4.01 -6.71 14.15
N LEU A 107 3.05 -6.62 15.08
CA LEU A 107 2.19 -5.44 15.20
C LEU A 107 3.00 -4.21 15.61
N GLU A 108 3.94 -4.38 16.54
CA GLU A 108 4.89 -3.35 16.96
C GLU A 108 5.78 -2.90 15.80
N GLU A 109 6.44 -3.82 15.07
CA GLU A 109 7.29 -3.46 13.91
C GLU A 109 6.48 -2.75 12.80
N LYS A 110 5.21 -3.14 12.60
CA LYS A 110 4.32 -2.47 11.64
C LYS A 110 3.94 -1.06 12.11
N ALA A 111 3.71 -0.86 13.41
CA ALA A 111 3.44 0.44 13.99
C ALA A 111 4.67 1.36 13.91
N GLU A 112 5.85 0.85 14.24
CA GLU A 112 7.12 1.59 14.14
C GLU A 112 7.46 1.97 12.69
N ARG A 113 7.27 1.07 11.72
CA ARG A 113 7.45 1.40 10.29
C ARG A 113 6.46 2.46 9.82
N LYS A 114 5.24 2.46 10.34
CA LYS A 114 4.23 3.48 10.04
C LYS A 114 4.65 4.83 10.63
N GLN A 115 5.05 4.86 11.90
CA GLN A 115 5.56 6.07 12.57
C GLN A 115 6.79 6.64 11.85
N ARG A 116 7.79 5.82 11.52
CA ARG A 116 8.97 6.28 10.75
C ARG A 116 8.63 6.79 9.36
N ALA A 117 7.64 6.20 8.68
CA ALA A 117 7.20 6.69 7.38
C ALA A 117 6.50 8.06 7.49
N GLU A 118 5.76 8.28 8.57
CA GLU A 118 5.12 9.57 8.88
C GLU A 118 6.17 10.64 9.26
N GLU A 119 7.16 10.30 10.09
CA GLU A 119 8.27 11.19 10.48
C GLU A 119 9.20 11.55 9.31
N ALA A 120 9.49 10.62 8.42
CA ALA A 120 10.27 10.88 7.20
C ALA A 120 9.53 11.81 6.22
N GLN A 121 8.20 11.77 6.19
CA GLN A 121 7.39 12.71 5.42
C GLN A 121 7.39 14.11 6.04
N GLN A 122 7.40 14.22 7.37
CA GLN A 122 7.45 15.51 8.08
C GLN A 122 8.81 16.22 7.99
N SER A 123 9.92 15.47 8.06
CA SER A 123 11.28 16.03 7.95
C SER A 123 11.62 16.56 6.54
N SER A 124 11.05 15.97 5.48
CA SER A 124 11.21 16.48 4.11
C SER A 124 10.55 17.84 3.85
N ARG A 125 9.63 18.26 4.73
CA ARG A 125 8.90 19.54 4.65
C ARG A 125 9.59 20.69 5.39
N ALA A 126 10.65 20.40 6.18
CA ALA A 126 11.31 21.39 7.05
C ALA A 126 12.62 21.99 6.49
N ASN A 127 13.18 21.44 5.41
CA ASN A 127 14.49 21.88 4.87
C ASN A 127 14.40 22.79 3.62
N GLY A 128 13.25 23.42 3.38
CA GLY A 128 13.02 24.31 2.24
C GLY A 128 12.38 25.64 2.63
N ALA A 129 12.95 26.38 3.58
CA ALA A 129 12.60 27.79 3.81
C ALA A 129 13.66 28.52 4.64
N THR A 130 14.58 29.24 3.99
CA THR A 130 15.33 30.37 4.59
C THR A 130 15.26 31.57 3.66
N ALA A 131 14.31 32.45 3.96
CA ALA A 131 14.21 33.90 3.69
C ALA A 131 12.82 34.32 4.21
N GLU A 132 12.55 35.39 4.95
CA GLU A 132 13.29 36.44 5.66
C GLU A 132 12.24 37.12 6.58
N ASN A 133 12.70 37.81 7.63
CA ASN A 133 12.03 38.90 8.37
C ASN A 133 10.71 38.68 9.15
N GLY A 134 10.84 38.60 10.48
CA GLY A 134 10.68 39.76 11.38
C GLY A 134 9.27 40.23 11.76
N GLY A 135 8.89 40.08 13.04
CA GLY A 135 7.82 40.88 13.66
C GLY A 135 7.08 40.23 14.84
N SER A 136 7.34 40.73 16.05
CA SER A 136 6.94 40.30 17.40
C SER A 136 5.44 40.16 17.72
N ALA A 137 5.12 39.23 18.63
CA ALA A 137 4.47 39.42 19.95
C ALA A 137 3.46 38.29 20.30
N ALA A 138 3.68 37.64 21.45
CA ALA A 138 2.74 36.70 22.10
C ALA A 138 1.78 37.48 23.04
N PRO A 139 0.62 36.94 23.48
CA PRO A 139 0.62 35.84 24.45
C PRO A 139 -0.60 34.85 24.46
N PHE A 140 -0.35 33.68 25.07
CA PHE A 140 -1.26 32.84 25.89
C PHE A 140 -2.38 31.94 25.28
N ARG A 141 -2.13 30.63 25.43
CA ARG A 141 -2.94 29.50 25.96
C ARG A 141 -4.26 28.98 25.31
N GLN A 142 -4.23 27.64 25.21
CA GLN A 142 -5.29 26.62 25.36
C GLN A 142 -6.17 26.20 24.16
N GLY A 143 -6.10 24.89 23.86
CA GLY A 143 -7.18 24.11 23.23
C GLY A 143 -6.86 23.50 21.87
N LYS A 144 -6.71 22.16 21.80
CA LYS A 144 -6.89 21.37 20.56
C LYS A 144 -8.33 21.61 20.03
N PRO A 145 -8.55 21.65 18.71
CA PRO A 145 -8.80 20.42 17.95
C PRO A 145 -8.07 20.35 16.60
N SER A 146 -7.90 19.11 16.11
CA SER A 146 -7.16 18.72 14.89
C SER A 146 -7.33 19.67 13.71
N VAL A 147 -6.21 20.28 13.30
CA VAL A 147 -6.09 20.98 12.02
C VAL A 147 -6.15 19.93 10.91
N LYS A 148 -7.21 20.00 10.10
CA LYS A 148 -7.35 19.27 8.83
C LYS A 148 -6.14 19.59 7.96
N GLU A 149 -5.33 18.58 7.64
CA GLU A 149 -4.38 18.67 6.53
C GLU A 149 -5.19 18.99 5.27
N THR A 150 -5.12 20.24 4.80
CA THR A 150 -5.60 20.64 3.48
C THR A 150 -4.70 19.99 2.44
N VAL A 151 -5.02 18.75 2.09
CA VAL A 151 -4.48 18.10 0.89
C VAL A 151 -4.81 19.01 -0.29
N ALA A 152 -3.82 19.28 -1.15
CA ALA A 152 -4.02 20.13 -2.32
C ALA A 152 -5.18 19.59 -3.18
N PRO A 153 -5.96 20.46 -3.85
CA PRO A 153 -7.08 20.05 -4.68
C PRO A 153 -6.69 18.93 -5.66
N ASN A 154 -7.58 17.94 -5.76
CA ASN A 154 -7.41 16.76 -6.60
C ASN A 154 -8.78 16.39 -7.19
N ASN A 155 -8.81 15.91 -8.42
CA ASN A 155 -10.04 15.47 -9.07
C ASN A 155 -10.62 14.18 -8.47
N ILE A 156 -9.89 13.51 -7.57
CA ILE A 156 -10.35 12.33 -6.84
C ILE A 156 -10.60 12.71 -5.38
N LEU A 157 -11.79 12.38 -4.89
CA LEU A 157 -12.20 12.49 -3.50
C LEU A 157 -12.03 11.15 -2.79
N PHE A 158 -11.56 11.21 -1.55
CA PHE A 158 -11.50 10.10 -0.61
C PHE A 158 -12.57 10.30 0.46
N ILE A 159 -13.45 9.32 0.59
CA ILE A 159 -14.58 9.33 1.52
C ILE A 159 -14.32 8.32 2.62
N GLU A 160 -14.49 8.78 3.86
CA GLU A 160 -14.39 7.98 5.08
C GLU A 160 -15.68 8.05 5.89
N ASN A 161 -15.77 7.16 6.88
CA ASN A 161 -16.90 7.06 7.80
C ASN A 161 -18.23 6.72 7.10
N LEU A 162 -18.16 5.88 6.06
CA LEU A 162 -19.38 5.33 5.44
C LEU A 162 -19.96 4.20 6.31
N PRO A 163 -21.30 4.12 6.44
CA PRO A 163 -21.94 3.02 7.14
C PRO A 163 -21.74 1.68 6.41
N TYR A 164 -21.89 0.55 7.10
CA TYR A 164 -21.67 -0.78 6.51
C TYR A 164 -22.74 -1.13 5.45
N GLU A 165 -23.90 -0.47 5.53
CA GLU A 165 -24.99 -0.57 4.58
C GLU A 165 -24.80 0.32 3.35
N ALA A 166 -23.81 1.23 3.34
CA ALA A 166 -23.55 2.07 2.18
C ALA A 166 -23.12 1.20 1.00
N THR A 167 -23.81 1.37 -0.13
CA THR A 167 -23.49 0.69 -1.39
C THR A 167 -22.94 1.66 -2.42
N SER A 168 -22.30 1.14 -3.46
CA SER A 168 -21.79 1.95 -4.57
C SER A 168 -22.93 2.73 -5.23
N MET A 169 -24.08 2.09 -5.46
CA MET A 169 -25.27 2.71 -6.07
C MET A 169 -25.74 3.94 -5.30
N MET A 170 -25.75 3.88 -3.95
CA MET A 170 -26.16 5.03 -3.12
C MET A 170 -25.19 6.21 -3.26
N LEU A 171 -23.88 5.91 -3.32
CA LEU A 171 -22.85 6.93 -3.54
C LEU A 171 -22.90 7.48 -4.95
N GLU A 172 -23.13 6.65 -5.96
CA GLU A 172 -23.31 7.07 -7.35
C GLU A 172 -24.48 8.05 -7.46
N MET A 173 -25.66 7.70 -6.92
CA MET A 173 -26.82 8.61 -6.90
C MET A 173 -26.53 9.94 -6.18
N LEU A 174 -25.71 9.90 -5.13
CA LEU A 174 -25.36 11.10 -4.36
C LEU A 174 -24.33 11.98 -5.06
N PHE A 175 -23.34 11.41 -5.75
CA PHE A 175 -22.26 12.18 -6.37
C PHE A 175 -22.55 12.57 -7.83
N GLN A 176 -23.40 11.83 -8.54
CA GLN A 176 -23.79 12.12 -9.91
C GLN A 176 -24.57 13.45 -10.06
N GLN A 177 -25.13 14.00 -8.96
CA GLN A 177 -25.79 15.31 -8.98
C GLN A 177 -24.80 16.48 -9.21
N TYR A 178 -23.50 16.24 -9.05
CA TYR A 178 -22.45 17.24 -9.27
C TYR A 178 -21.84 17.08 -10.67
N PRO A 179 -21.59 18.18 -11.41
CA PRO A 179 -20.99 18.13 -12.74
C PRO A 179 -19.66 17.37 -12.76
N GLY A 180 -19.43 16.63 -13.85
CA GLY A 180 -18.17 15.93 -14.13
C GLY A 180 -17.88 14.72 -13.26
N PHE A 181 -18.89 14.17 -12.57
CA PHE A 181 -18.82 12.84 -11.95
C PHE A 181 -18.40 11.77 -12.97
N ARG A 182 -17.44 10.91 -12.60
CA ARG A 182 -16.96 9.80 -13.44
C ARG A 182 -17.28 8.43 -12.85
N GLU A 183 -16.71 8.11 -11.69
CA GLU A 183 -16.89 6.80 -11.09
C GLU A 183 -16.79 6.82 -9.56
N VAL A 184 -17.45 5.85 -8.92
CA VAL A 184 -17.29 5.51 -7.50
C VAL A 184 -16.56 4.18 -7.40
N ARG A 185 -15.50 4.14 -6.60
CA ARG A 185 -14.75 2.92 -6.29
C ARG A 185 -14.76 2.66 -4.79
N MET A 186 -15.54 1.67 -4.37
CA MET A 186 -15.50 1.17 -3.00
C MET A 186 -14.33 0.20 -2.80
N ILE A 187 -13.80 0.13 -1.58
CA ILE A 187 -12.75 -0.84 -1.24
C ILE A 187 -13.35 -2.00 -0.46
N GLU A 188 -13.54 -3.15 -1.10
CA GLU A 188 -14.08 -4.36 -0.45
C GLU A 188 -13.20 -4.84 0.72
N ALA A 189 -11.88 -4.61 0.64
CA ALA A 189 -10.93 -4.95 1.69
C ALA A 189 -11.07 -4.08 2.96
N LYS A 190 -11.77 -2.94 2.89
CA LYS A 190 -12.01 -2.01 3.99
C LYS A 190 -13.40 -1.38 3.85
N PRO A 191 -14.43 -1.99 4.46
CA PRO A 191 -15.74 -1.36 4.55
C PRO A 191 -15.64 0.04 5.19
N GLY A 192 -16.44 0.97 4.71
CA GLY A 192 -16.49 2.33 5.26
C GLY A 192 -15.64 3.38 4.52
N ILE A 193 -14.95 3.00 3.44
CA ILE A 193 -14.19 3.93 2.59
C ILE A 193 -14.53 3.78 1.10
N ALA A 194 -14.50 4.90 0.38
CA ALA A 194 -14.69 4.95 -1.06
C ALA A 194 -13.84 6.05 -1.71
N PHE A 195 -13.60 5.90 -3.01
CA PHE A 195 -13.04 6.95 -3.86
C PHE A 195 -14.09 7.40 -4.87
N VAL A 196 -14.14 8.70 -5.14
CA VAL A 196 -14.99 9.27 -6.19
C VAL A 196 -14.13 10.08 -7.12
N GLU A 197 -14.17 9.77 -8.41
CA GLU A 197 -13.43 10.50 -9.45
C GLU A 197 -14.34 11.51 -10.14
N PHE A 198 -13.82 12.72 -10.30
CA PHE A 198 -14.37 13.78 -11.14
C PHE A 198 -13.43 14.07 -12.31
N GLU A 199 -13.95 14.81 -13.29
CA GLU A 199 -13.18 15.27 -14.44
C GLU A 199 -12.11 16.28 -14.06
N ASP A 200 -12.39 17.20 -13.13
CA ASP A 200 -11.42 18.19 -12.65
C ASP A 200 -11.45 18.42 -11.11
N ASP A 201 -10.47 19.18 -10.63
CA ASP A 201 -10.30 19.51 -9.22
C ASP A 201 -11.29 20.57 -8.71
N GLN A 202 -11.86 21.40 -9.60
CA GLN A 202 -12.88 22.39 -9.24
C GLN A 202 -14.22 21.72 -8.91
N GLN A 203 -14.66 20.79 -9.76
CA GLN A 203 -15.89 20.02 -9.62
C GLN A 203 -15.86 19.10 -8.39
N SER A 204 -14.76 18.40 -8.17
CA SER A 204 -14.54 17.61 -6.95
C SER A 204 -14.52 18.50 -5.70
N SER A 205 -13.94 19.70 -5.77
CA SER A 205 -14.00 20.67 -4.65
C SER A 205 -15.44 21.09 -4.33
N MET A 206 -16.27 21.32 -5.35
CA MET A 206 -17.69 21.66 -5.16
C MET A 206 -18.45 20.51 -4.48
N ALA A 207 -18.30 19.29 -4.98
CA ALA A 207 -18.94 18.11 -4.41
C ALA A 207 -18.48 17.87 -2.97
N MET A 208 -17.17 18.02 -2.70
CA MET A 208 -16.61 17.90 -1.35
C MET A 208 -17.22 18.91 -0.39
N GLN A 209 -17.27 20.19 -0.75
CA GLN A 209 -17.83 21.23 0.12
C GLN A 209 -19.31 21.01 0.41
N ALA A 210 -20.08 20.60 -0.60
CA ALA A 210 -21.52 20.42 -0.48
C ALA A 210 -21.91 19.16 0.31
N LEU A 211 -21.12 18.09 0.19
CA LEU A 211 -21.41 16.79 0.80
C LEU A 211 -20.60 16.52 2.09
N GLN A 212 -19.75 17.45 2.52
CA GLN A 212 -18.96 17.28 3.75
C GLN A 212 -19.88 17.08 4.96
N GLY A 213 -19.70 15.96 5.68
CA GLY A 213 -20.51 15.66 6.85
C GLY A 213 -21.93 15.18 6.53
N PHE A 214 -22.27 14.96 5.25
CA PHE A 214 -23.56 14.41 4.86
C PHE A 214 -23.79 13.04 5.50
N LYS A 215 -24.99 12.82 5.99
CA LYS A 215 -25.36 11.62 6.73
C LYS A 215 -26.18 10.70 5.85
N ILE A 216 -25.54 9.68 5.29
CA ILE A 216 -26.24 8.61 4.56
C ILE A 216 -27.17 7.85 5.55
N THR A 217 -26.69 7.65 6.77
CA THR A 217 -27.50 7.21 7.92
C THR A 217 -27.36 8.21 9.06
N PRO A 218 -28.36 8.34 9.97
CA PRO A 218 -28.36 9.39 11.01
C PRO A 218 -27.12 9.40 11.94
N GLN A 219 -26.43 8.26 12.02
CA GLN A 219 -25.32 8.02 12.96
C GLN A 219 -23.93 8.32 12.39
N ASN A 220 -23.75 8.31 11.06
CA ASN A 220 -22.44 8.36 10.43
C ASN A 220 -22.33 9.52 9.43
N PRO A 221 -21.87 10.71 9.87
CA PRO A 221 -21.55 11.80 8.94
C PRO A 221 -20.31 11.45 8.14
N MET A 222 -20.44 11.34 6.82
CA MET A 222 -19.31 10.99 5.97
C MET A 222 -18.28 12.12 5.93
N THR A 223 -17.01 11.75 5.90
CA THR A 223 -15.90 12.70 5.83
C THR A 223 -15.28 12.63 4.45
N ILE A 224 -15.24 13.75 3.74
CA ILE A 224 -14.65 13.84 2.41
C ILE A 224 -13.33 14.60 2.51
N THR A 225 -12.31 14.11 1.81
CA THR A 225 -11.01 14.76 1.65
C THR A 225 -10.54 14.59 0.22
N PHE A 226 -9.59 15.41 -0.25
CA PHE A 226 -8.92 15.12 -1.51
C PHE A 226 -8.06 13.86 -1.37
N ALA A 227 -8.14 12.98 -2.36
CA ALA A 227 -7.25 11.83 -2.42
C ALA A 227 -5.80 12.33 -2.53
N LYS A 228 -4.89 11.66 -1.82
CA LYS A 228 -3.47 11.95 -1.94
C LYS A 228 -3.02 11.56 -3.36
N LYS A 229 -2.33 12.47 -4.06
CA LYS A 229 -1.67 12.18 -5.35
C LYS A 229 -0.59 11.11 -5.17
#